data_AF-A0A164J702-F1
#
_entry.id   AF-A0A164J702-F1
#
_cell.length_a   1.000
_cell.length_b   1.000
_cell.length_c   1.000
_cell.angle_alpha   90.00
_cell.angle_beta   90.00
_cell.angle_gamma   90.00
#
_symmetry.space_group_name_H-M   'P 1'
#
loop_
_entity.id
_entity.type
_entity.pdbx_description
1 polymer ?
#
loop_
_entity_poly.entity_id
_entity_poly.type
_entity_poly.pdbx_seq_one_letter_code
_entity_poly.pdbx_strand_id
1 'polypeptide(L)'
;MSNSKETAHIATYDGINFSVWKLGLWVLLEQHNLFGIVQGEELLPDMQNLAGNLANADAIASWKQRDCKARGYILSTIEVSQQRILIDCTSAYQMWQALSAQHLEQASDNLYDH
;
A
#
# COMPACT_ATOMS: atom_id res chain seq x y z
N MET A 1 9.35 0.53 15.03
CA MET A 1 8.76 1.85 15.37
C MET A 1 7.26 1.71 15.27
N SER A 2 6.50 2.19 16.26
CA SER A 2 5.05 2.00 16.27
C SER A 2 4.39 3.07 15.39
N ASN A 3 3.98 2.69 14.18
CA ASN A 3 3.27 3.56 13.23
C ASN A 3 1.93 4.08 13.78
N SER A 4 1.48 3.53 14.91
CA SER A 4 0.21 3.83 15.58
C SER A 4 -0.04 5.32 15.83
N LYS A 5 0.99 6.14 16.10
CA LYS A 5 0.81 7.59 16.27
C LYS A 5 0.55 8.32 14.94
N GLU A 6 1.26 7.91 13.89
CA GLU A 6 1.15 8.53 12.56
C GLU A 6 -0.18 8.16 11.90
N THR A 7 -0.74 6.99 12.21
CA THR A 7 -2.01 6.53 11.64
C THR A 7 -3.23 6.84 12.49
N ALA A 8 -3.07 7.40 13.70
CA ALA A 8 -4.16 7.57 14.67
C ALA A 8 -5.33 8.45 14.17
N HIS A 9 -5.08 9.35 13.23
CA HIS A 9 -6.07 10.27 12.68
C HIS A 9 -6.74 9.73 11.40
N ILE A 10 -6.29 8.59 10.90
CA ILE A 10 -6.82 7.95 9.69
C ILE A 10 -7.95 7.02 10.12
N ALA A 11 -9.10 7.13 9.46
CA ALA A 11 -10.22 6.21 9.69
C ALA A 11 -9.75 4.78 9.44
N THR A 12 -10.07 3.83 10.33
CA THR A 12 -9.75 2.42 10.09
C THR A 12 -10.65 1.87 8.99
N TYR A 13 -10.07 1.24 7.97
CA TYR A 13 -10.84 0.61 6.90
C TYR A 13 -11.61 -0.61 7.42
N ASP A 14 -12.92 -0.57 7.29
CA ASP A 14 -13.86 -1.60 7.77
C ASP A 14 -14.49 -2.43 6.65
N GLY A 15 -14.21 -2.09 5.39
CA GLY A 15 -14.80 -2.72 4.21
C GLY A 15 -15.89 -1.90 3.51
N ILE A 16 -16.38 -0.82 4.13
CA ILE A 16 -17.43 0.03 3.56
C ILE A 16 -17.01 1.49 3.43
N ASN A 17 -16.04 1.95 4.23
CA ASN A 17 -15.60 3.34 4.27
C ASN A 17 -14.38 3.66 3.36
N PHE A 18 -14.21 2.91 2.25
CA PHE A 18 -13.01 2.94 1.40
C PHE A 18 -12.57 4.35 1.02
N SER A 19 -13.47 5.21 0.55
CA SER A 19 -13.14 6.58 0.11
C SER A 19 -12.57 7.46 1.24
N VAL A 20 -13.11 7.35 2.45
CA VAL A 20 -12.66 8.16 3.61
C VAL A 20 -11.32 7.65 4.12
N TRP A 21 -11.17 6.33 4.26
CA TRP A 21 -9.89 5.71 4.62
C TRP A 21 -8.80 6.05 3.58
N LYS A 22 -9.11 5.89 2.29
CA LYS A 22 -8.19 6.19 1.18
C LYS A 22 -7.65 7.61 1.26
N LEU A 23 -8.52 8.59 1.50
CA LEU A 23 -8.12 9.99 1.62
C LEU A 23 -7.05 10.19 2.70
N GLY A 24 -7.29 9.65 3.90
CA GLY A 24 -6.33 9.75 5.01
C GLY A 24 -5.02 9.01 4.74
N LEU A 25 -5.10 7.78 4.21
CA LEU A 25 -3.92 6.99 3.85
C LEU A 25 -3.08 7.68 2.77
N TRP A 26 -3.71 8.24 1.74
CA TRP A 26 -2.99 8.94 0.65
C TRP A 26 -2.19 10.13 1.15
N VAL A 27 -2.80 10.98 2.00
CA VAL A 27 -2.09 12.12 2.60
C VAL A 27 -0.87 11.66 3.40
N LEU A 28 -1.00 10.58 4.19
CA LEU A 28 0.13 10.02 4.93
C LEU A 28 1.22 9.48 4.00
N LEU A 29 0.86 8.78 2.93
CA LEU A 29 1.82 8.25 1.96
C LEU A 29 2.58 9.39 1.25
N GLU A 30 1.90 10.46 0.86
CA GLU A 30 2.52 11.64 0.26
C GLU A 30 3.49 12.33 1.23
N GLN A 31 3.10 12.53 2.50
CA GLN A 31 3.97 13.09 3.54
C GLN A 31 5.30 12.34 3.71
N HIS A 32 5.30 11.04 3.43
CA HIS A 32 6.48 10.19 3.53
C HIS A 32 7.12 9.84 2.18
N ASN A 33 6.68 10.44 1.07
CA ASN A 33 7.12 10.12 -0.28
C ASN A 33 6.97 8.62 -0.61
N LEU A 34 5.88 7.99 -0.20
CA LEU A 34 5.61 6.56 -0.44
C LEU A 34 4.56 6.34 -1.53
N PHE A 35 3.95 7.42 -2.03
CA PHE A 35 2.86 7.35 -3.00
C PHE A 35 3.24 6.57 -4.28
N GLY A 36 4.39 6.90 -4.90
CA GLY A 36 4.86 6.21 -6.10
C GLY A 36 5.15 4.72 -5.89
N ILE A 37 5.55 4.30 -4.69
CA ILE A 37 5.74 2.88 -4.34
C ILE A 37 4.39 2.16 -4.33
N VAL A 38 3.38 2.76 -3.71
CA VAL A 38 2.03 2.16 -3.57
C VAL A 38 1.29 2.14 -4.90
N GLN A 39 1.53 3.10 -5.79
CA GLN A 39 0.95 3.10 -7.13
C GLN A 39 1.72 2.24 -8.15
N GLY A 40 2.92 1.77 -7.80
CA GLY A 40 3.77 1.00 -8.72
C GLY A 40 4.49 1.87 -9.76
N GLU A 41 4.53 3.18 -9.55
CA GLU A 41 5.27 4.13 -10.39
C GLU A 41 6.77 4.09 -10.07
N GLU A 42 7.13 3.86 -8.80
CA GLU A 42 8.51 3.68 -8.37
C GLU A 42 8.86 2.19 -8.33
N LEU A 43 9.51 1.71 -9.39
CA LEU A 43 9.89 0.31 -9.54
C LEU A 43 11.13 -0.05 -8.70
N LEU A 44 11.20 -1.32 -8.28
CA LEU A 44 12.39 -1.88 -7.65
C LEU A 44 13.60 -1.73 -8.61
N PRO A 45 14.71 -1.11 -8.18
CA PRO A 45 15.89 -0.97 -9.04
C PRO A 45 16.52 -2.31 -9.40
N ASP A 46 17.06 -2.41 -10.62
CA ASP A 46 17.85 -3.56 -11.04
C ASP A 46 19.15 -3.66 -10.24
N MET A 47 19.52 -4.88 -9.84
CA MET A 47 20.73 -5.14 -9.06
C MET A 47 22.02 -4.80 -9.83
N GLN A 48 21.97 -4.96 -11.15
CA GLN A 48 23.06 -4.65 -12.06
C GLN A 48 22.75 -3.35 -12.81
N ASN A 49 23.77 -2.52 -13.05
CA ASN A 49 23.64 -1.41 -13.97
C ASN A 49 23.63 -1.89 -15.43
N LEU A 50 23.43 -0.98 -16.39
CA LEU A 50 23.42 -1.29 -17.83
C LEU A 50 24.71 -1.97 -18.34
N ALA A 51 25.81 -1.88 -17.58
CA ALA A 51 27.08 -2.54 -17.88
C ALA A 51 27.25 -3.91 -17.21
N GLY A 52 26.22 -4.43 -16.52
CA GLY A 52 26.25 -5.73 -15.82
C GLY A 52 26.94 -5.73 -14.46
N ASN A 53 27.35 -4.55 -13.97
CA ASN A 53 28.06 -4.45 -12.68
C ASN A 53 27.07 -4.32 -11.52
N LEU A 54 27.31 -5.05 -10.43
CA LEU A 54 26.64 -4.87 -9.14
C LEU A 54 26.85 -3.44 -8.65
N ALA A 55 25.82 -2.59 -8.71
CA ALA A 55 25.95 -1.16 -8.44
C ALA A 55 24.85 -0.58 -7.54
N ASN A 56 23.69 -1.25 -7.43
CA ASN A 56 22.47 -0.63 -6.88
C ASN A 56 21.99 -1.23 -5.56
N ALA A 57 22.87 -1.91 -4.81
CA ALA A 57 22.49 -2.58 -3.56
C ALA A 57 21.84 -1.62 -2.55
N ASP A 58 22.38 -0.40 -2.41
CA ASP A 58 21.84 0.62 -1.49
C ASP A 58 20.48 1.14 -1.96
N ALA A 59 20.30 1.35 -3.26
CA ALA A 59 19.03 1.77 -3.84
C ALA A 59 17.94 0.70 -3.66
N ILE A 60 18.30 -0.58 -3.85
CA ILE A 60 17.41 -1.72 -3.58
C ILE A 60 17.03 -1.79 -2.10
N ALA A 61 17.99 -1.63 -1.20
CA ALA A 61 17.73 -1.66 0.24
C ALA A 61 16.80 -0.50 0.65
N SER A 62 17.05 0.70 0.14
CA SER A 62 16.22 1.89 0.36
C SER A 62 14.79 1.68 -0.15
N TRP A 63 14.62 1.16 -1.37
CA TRP A 63 13.32 0.85 -1.95
C TRP A 63 12.55 -0.17 -1.09
N LYS A 64 13.21 -1.28 -0.70
CA LYS A 64 12.59 -2.31 0.16
C LYS A 64 12.17 -1.78 1.52
N GLN A 65 12.94 -0.87 2.09
CA GLN A 65 12.57 -0.21 3.35
C GLN A 65 11.32 0.66 3.19
N ARG A 66 11.23 1.42 2.09
CA ARG A 66 10.08 2.27 1.77
C ARG A 66 8.82 1.44 1.49
N ASP A 67 8.95 0.37 0.72
CA ASP A 67 7.86 -0.61 0.50
C ASP A 67 7.38 -1.21 1.82
N CYS A 68 8.29 -1.71 2.67
CA CYS A 68 7.95 -2.25 3.99
C CYS A 68 7.23 -1.21 4.86
N LYS A 69 7.68 0.05 4.83
CA LYS A 69 7.03 1.14 5.56
C LYS A 69 5.61 1.39 5.06
N ALA A 70 5.41 1.43 3.74
CA ALA A 70 4.11 1.62 3.12
C ALA A 70 3.14 0.48 3.47
N ARG A 71 3.60 -0.78 3.39
CA ARG A 71 2.85 -1.96 3.84
C ARG A 71 2.45 -1.85 5.31
N GLY A 72 3.35 -1.37 6.16
CA GLY A 72 3.08 -1.12 7.57
C GLY A 72 1.97 -0.10 7.80
N TYR A 73 1.93 1.00 7.02
CA TYR A 73 0.84 1.98 7.09
C TYR A 73 -0.50 1.42 6.63
N ILE A 74 -0.50 0.63 5.55
CA ILE A 74 -1.71 -0.07 5.09
C ILE A 74 -2.22 -0.98 6.22
N LEU A 75 -1.39 -1.89 6.75
CA LEU A 75 -1.80 -2.82 7.82
C LEU A 75 -2.28 -2.10 9.09
N SER A 76 -1.68 -0.96 9.43
CA SER A 76 -2.02 -0.20 10.64
C SER A 76 -3.32 0.60 10.53
N THR A 77 -3.89 0.71 9.33
CA THR A 77 -5.10 1.51 9.06
C THR A 77 -6.27 0.67 8.58
N ILE A 78 -6.18 -0.65 8.66
CA ILE A 78 -7.24 -1.57 8.23
C ILE A 78 -7.63 -2.54 9.34
N GLU A 79 -8.90 -2.90 9.40
CA GLU A 79 -9.37 -3.92 10.34
C GLU A 79 -8.76 -5.29 10.01
N VAL A 80 -8.54 -6.09 11.06
CA VAL A 80 -8.01 -7.46 10.94
C VAL A 80 -8.90 -8.35 10.06
N SER A 81 -10.22 -8.10 10.06
CA SER A 81 -11.19 -8.76 9.18
C SER A 81 -10.84 -8.58 7.70
N GLN A 82 -10.44 -7.36 7.31
CA GLN A 82 -10.07 -6.97 5.95
C GLN A 82 -8.62 -7.33 5.60
N GLN A 83 -7.73 -7.56 6.58
CA GLN A 83 -6.34 -7.97 6.31
C GLN A 83 -6.20 -9.30 5.57
N ARG A 84 -7.24 -10.16 5.57
CA ARG A 84 -7.19 -11.49 4.95
C ARG A 84 -6.86 -11.44 3.46
N ILE A 85 -7.37 -10.43 2.74
CA ILE A 85 -7.12 -10.30 1.29
C ILE A 85 -5.67 -9.92 0.97
N LEU A 86 -4.86 -9.62 1.99
CA LEU A 86 -3.48 -9.13 1.84
C LEU A 86 -2.42 -10.20 2.14
N ILE A 87 -2.82 -11.39 2.59
CA ILE A 87 -1.90 -12.44 3.09
C ILE A 87 -0.85 -12.82 2.02
N ASP A 88 -1.26 -12.90 0.76
CA ASP A 88 -0.39 -13.30 -0.35
C ASP A 88 0.32 -12.09 -1.01
N CYS A 89 0.07 -10.86 -0.55
CA CYS A 89 0.69 -9.67 -1.09
C CYS A 89 2.13 -9.51 -0.59
N THR A 90 3.04 -9.33 -1.53
CA THR A 90 4.49 -9.19 -1.29
C THR A 90 4.99 -7.75 -1.34
N SER A 91 4.20 -6.83 -1.90
CA SER A 91 4.51 -5.39 -1.98
C SER A 91 3.33 -4.51 -1.59
N ALA A 92 3.59 -3.26 -1.25
CA ALA A 92 2.55 -2.26 -0.95
C ALA A 92 1.64 -2.02 -2.17
N TYR A 93 2.22 -2.06 -3.38
CA TYR A 93 1.48 -2.00 -4.63
C TYR A 93 0.47 -3.13 -4.76
N GLN A 94 0.87 -4.39 -4.50
CA GLN A 94 -0.04 -5.53 -4.55
C GLN A 94 -1.17 -5.39 -3.51
N MET A 95 -0.85 -4.92 -2.31
CA MET A 95 -1.86 -4.68 -1.27
C MET A 95 -2.88 -3.63 -1.71
N TRP A 96 -2.41 -2.54 -2.32
CA TRP A 96 -3.29 -1.50 -2.87
C TRP A 96 -4.18 -2.00 -3.99
N GLN A 97 -3.64 -2.80 -4.92
CA GLN A 97 -4.41 -3.42 -5.99
C GLN A 97 -5.50 -4.33 -5.45
N ALA A 98 -5.18 -5.19 -4.48
CA ALA A 98 -6.16 -6.09 -3.86
C ALA A 98 -7.31 -5.34 -3.17
N LEU A 99 -7.00 -4.32 -2.37
CA LEU A 99 -8.01 -3.49 -1.69
C LEU A 99 -8.87 -2.69 -2.68
N SER A 100 -8.26 -2.17 -3.74
CA SER A 100 -8.98 -1.41 -4.77
C SER A 100 -9.90 -2.31 -5.61
N ALA A 101 -9.44 -3.53 -5.94
CA ALA A 101 -10.24 -4.51 -6.65
C ALA A 101 -11.46 -4.94 -5.84
N GLN A 102 -11.27 -5.27 -4.55
CA GLN A 102 -12.36 -5.61 -3.64
C GLN A 102 -13.43 -4.51 -3.58
N HIS A 103 -13.00 -3.25 -3.45
CA HIS A 103 -13.93 -2.12 -3.42
C HIS A 103 -14.72 -1.98 -4.73
N LEU A 104 -14.07 -2.17 -5.87
CA LEU A 104 -14.72 -2.09 -7.19
C LEU A 104 -15.73 -3.23 -7.40
N GLU A 105 -15.39 -4.45 -6.99
CA GLU A 105 -16.29 -5.61 -7.04
C GLU A 105 -17.55 -5.35 -6.18
N GLN A 106 -17.38 -4.88 -4.95
CA GLN A 106 -18.49 -4.52 -4.07
C GLN A 106 -19.35 -3.38 -4.65
N ALA A 107 -18.73 -2.38 -5.27
CA ALA A 107 -19.46 -1.29 -5.94
C ALA A 107 -20.25 -1.79 -7.16
N SER A 108 -19.73 -2.80 -7.87
CA SER A 108 -20.39 -3.44 -9.01
C SER A 108 -21.58 -4.30 -8.57
N ASP A 109 -21.41 -5.16 -7.57
CA ASP A 109 -22.48 -6.06 -7.10
C ASP A 109 -23.68 -5.28 -6.55
N ASN A 110 -23.44 -4.16 -5.86
CA ASN A 110 -24.49 -3.26 -5.37
C ASN A 110 -25.35 -2.64 -6.49
N LEU A 111 -24.91 -2.66 -7.76
CA LEU A 111 -25.67 -2.14 -8.90
C LEU A 111 -26.60 -3.18 -9.55
N TYR A 112 -26.45 -4.47 -9.24
CA TYR A 112 -27.24 -5.56 -9.83
C TYR A 112 -28.33 -6.13 -8.90
N ASP A 113 -28.39 -5.66 -7.65
CA ASP A 113 -29.37 -6.09 -6.62
C ASP A 113 -30.64 -5.20 -6.55
N HIS A 114 -31.03 -4.54 -7.65
CA HIS A 114 -32.23 -3.69 -7.74
C HIS A 114 -33.17 -4.05 -8.90
#